data_AF-A0A8S3EXR0-F1
#
_entry.id   AF-A0A8S3EXR0-F1
#
_cell.length_a   1.000
_cell.length_b   1.000
_cell.length_c   1.000
_cell.angle_alpha   90.00
_cell.angle_beta   90.00
_cell.angle_gamma   90.00
#
_symmetry.space_group_name_H-M   'P 1'
#
loop_
_entity.id
_entity.type
_entity.pdbx_description
1 polymer ?
#
loop_
_entity_poly.entity_id
_entity_poly.type
_entity_poly.pdbx_seq_one_letter_code
_entity_poly.pdbx_strand_id
1 'polypeptide(L)'
;MEKTIRTILDQAQNNNIRHGEHLKALADLYTKCNQQSFHDEFLRCIASIITSPSNSTYVGHALHFISSFLTLEIGSSTNNDESQNNDSMQSDVFHPILPRVIQFFDE
;
A
#
# COMPACT_ATOMS: atom_id res chain seq x y z
N MET A 1 14.82 -4.35 -3.41
CA MET A 1 13.45 -4.14 -2.90
C MET A 1 13.25 -2.70 -2.48
N GLU A 2 14.10 -2.17 -1.59
CA GLU A 2 14.15 -0.74 -1.19
C GLU A 2 14.02 0.25 -2.36
N LYS A 3 14.87 0.11 -3.38
CA LYS A 3 14.84 1.00 -4.55
C LYS A 3 13.48 0.96 -5.29
N THR A 4 12.74 -0.14 -5.23
CA THR A 4 11.48 -0.31 -5.97
C THR A 4 10.31 0.36 -5.27
N ILE A 5 10.13 0.14 -3.95
CA ILE A 5 9.06 0.79 -3.17
C ILE A 5 9.25 2.30 -3.15
N ARG A 6 10.48 2.77 -2.89
CA ARG A 6 10.81 4.19 -2.91
C ARG A 6 10.54 4.82 -4.28
N THR A 7 10.95 4.17 -5.37
CA THR A 7 10.67 4.68 -6.73
C THR A 7 9.17 4.84 -6.99
N ILE A 8 8.35 3.87 -6.57
CA ILE A 8 6.89 3.95 -6.76
C ILE A 8 6.31 5.11 -5.95
N LEU A 9 6.75 5.28 -4.70
CA LEU A 9 6.31 6.37 -3.83
C LEU A 9 6.75 7.75 -4.36
N ASP A 10 8.00 7.88 -4.81
CA ASP A 10 8.51 9.12 -5.41
C ASP A 10 7.74 9.48 -6.70
N GLN A 11 7.40 8.48 -7.52
CA GLN A 11 6.58 8.69 -8.72
C GLN A 11 5.15 9.12 -8.36
N ALA A 12 4.54 8.48 -7.35
CA ALA A 12 3.21 8.83 -6.87
C ALA A 12 3.14 10.24 -6.27
N GLN A 13 4.20 10.70 -5.61
CA GLN A 13 4.31 12.07 -5.10
C GLN A 13 4.33 13.13 -6.20
N ASN A 14 5.04 12.84 -7.29
CA ASN A 14 5.31 13.79 -8.37
C ASN A 14 4.25 13.77 -9.48
N ASN A 15 3.48 12.68 -9.63
CA ASN A 15 2.55 12.51 -10.76
C ASN A 15 1.23 11.83 -10.35
N ASN A 16 0.23 12.65 -10.02
CA ASN A 16 -1.11 12.16 -9.64
C ASN A 16 -1.92 11.59 -10.82
N ILE A 17 -1.48 11.76 -12.08
CA ILE A 17 -2.22 11.31 -13.27
C ILE A 17 -2.24 9.77 -13.37
N ARG A 18 -1.22 9.10 -12.82
CA ARG A 18 -1.04 7.64 -12.90
C ARG A 18 -1.20 6.94 -11.56
N HIS A 19 -1.94 7.56 -10.63
CA HIS A 19 -2.16 7.06 -9.27
C HIS A 19 -2.56 5.58 -9.23
N GLY A 20 -3.52 5.17 -10.08
CA GLY A 20 -3.96 3.77 -10.17
C GLY A 20 -2.90 2.80 -10.70
N GLU A 21 -2.06 3.23 -11.65
CA GLU A 21 -0.94 2.39 -12.16
C GLU A 21 0.10 2.16 -11.06
N HIS A 22 0.43 3.20 -10.30
CA HIS A 22 1.38 3.11 -9.19
C HIS A 22 0.83 2.24 -8.05
N LEU A 23 -0.48 2.34 -7.74
CA LEU A 23 -1.13 1.48 -6.76
C LEU A 23 -1.08 0.00 -7.17
N LYS A 24 -1.42 -0.28 -8.43
CA LYS A 24 -1.34 -1.64 -8.98
C LYS A 24 0.09 -2.18 -8.93
N ALA A 25 1.08 -1.37 -9.31
CA ALA A 25 2.48 -1.77 -9.24
C ALA A 25 2.93 -2.09 -7.80
N LEU A 26 2.45 -1.33 -6.81
CA LEU A 26 2.76 -1.58 -5.40
C LEU A 26 2.07 -2.85 -4.88
N ALA A 27 0.81 -3.08 -5.26
CA ALA A 27 0.06 -4.30 -4.92
C ALA A 27 0.69 -5.56 -5.57
N ASP A 28 1.07 -5.47 -6.85
CA ASP A 28 1.80 -6.54 -7.54
C ASP A 28 3.15 -6.82 -6.88
N LEU A 29 3.85 -5.79 -6.39
CA LEU A 29 5.10 -5.96 -5.66
C LEU A 29 4.86 -6.65 -4.31
N TYR A 30 3.80 -6.25 -3.60
CA TYR A 30 3.40 -6.84 -2.33
C TYR A 30 3.10 -8.34 -2.45
N THR A 31 2.39 -8.75 -3.50
CA THR A 31 2.06 -10.18 -3.74
C THR A 31 3.26 -11.03 -4.17
N LYS A 32 4.28 -10.43 -4.78
CA LYS A 32 5.48 -11.14 -5.28
C LYS A 32 6.62 -11.23 -4.28
N CYS A 33 6.62 -10.38 -3.26
CA CYS A 33 7.71 -10.29 -2.30
C CYS A 33 7.41 -11.04 -1.00
N ASN A 34 8.45 -11.29 -0.21
CA ASN A 34 8.25 -11.67 1.18
C ASN A 34 7.53 -10.52 1.92
N GLN A 35 6.37 -10.81 2.50
CA GLN A 35 5.52 -9.79 3.14
C GLN A 35 6.23 -9.07 4.30
N GLN A 36 7.01 -9.79 5.11
CA GLN A 36 7.76 -9.18 6.22
C GLN A 36 8.79 -8.17 5.70
N SER A 37 9.59 -8.56 4.70
CA SER A 37 10.57 -7.66 4.07
C SER A 37 9.91 -6.46 3.39
N PHE A 38 8.76 -6.67 2.75
CA PHE A 38 7.98 -5.57 2.17
C PHE A 38 7.49 -4.62 3.26
N HIS A 39 6.90 -5.13 4.34
CA HIS A 39 6.38 -4.32 5.44
C HIS A 39 7.47 -3.46 6.07
N ASP A 40 8.63 -4.06 6.38
CA ASP A 40 9.76 -3.35 7.01
C ASP A 40 10.27 -2.22 6.10
N GLU A 41 10.37 -2.48 4.80
CA GLU A 41 10.81 -1.50 3.81
C GLU A 41 9.77 -0.41 3.56
N PHE A 42 8.49 -0.77 3.51
CA PHE A 42 7.39 0.15 3.35
C PHE A 42 7.33 1.14 4.52
N LEU A 43 7.42 0.65 5.76
CA LEU A 43 7.48 1.50 6.95
C LEU A 43 8.70 2.42 6.95
N ARG A 44 9.88 1.94 6.53
CA ARG A 44 11.08 2.77 6.38
C ARG A 44 10.86 3.89 5.35
N CYS A 45 10.18 3.59 4.25
CA CYS A 45 9.84 4.60 3.25
C CYS A 45 8.85 5.64 3.79
N ILE A 46 7.81 5.21 4.53
CA ILE A 46 6.87 6.13 5.21
C ILE A 46 7.64 7.06 6.16
N ALA A 47 8.49 6.49 7.03
CA ALA A 47 9.34 7.26 7.94
C ALA A 47 10.17 8.31 7.19
N SER A 48 10.84 7.90 6.11
CA SER A 48 11.64 8.80 5.27
C SER A 48 10.83 9.95 4.66
N ILE A 49 9.55 9.72 4.33
CA ILE A 49 8.67 10.72 3.72
C ILE A 49 8.21 11.73 4.77
N ILE A 50 7.79 11.27 5.95
CA ILE A 50 7.30 12.15 7.02
C ILE A 50 8.42 12.98 7.67
N THR A 51 9.65 12.46 7.74
CA THR A 51 10.80 13.19 8.29
C THR A 51 11.52 14.05 7.27
N SER A 52 11.14 13.99 5.99
CA SER A 52 11.81 14.74 4.94
C SER A 52 11.44 16.23 5.04
N PRO A 53 12.42 17.17 4.99
CA PRO A 53 12.17 18.61 5.04
C PRO A 53 11.54 19.18 3.74
N SER A 54 10.96 18.31 2.91
CA SER A 54 10.33 18.62 1.62
C SER A 54 9.02 19.39 1.76
N ASN A 55 8.62 20.05 0.65
CA ASN A 55 7.37 20.81 0.55
C ASN A 55 6.15 19.96 0.97
N SER A 56 5.35 20.49 1.91
CA SER A 56 4.18 19.85 2.52
C SER A 56 3.19 19.25 1.52
N THR A 57 3.09 19.80 0.31
CA THR A 57 2.23 19.26 -0.77
C THR A 57 2.66 17.85 -1.20
N TYR A 58 3.96 17.59 -1.35
CA TYR A 58 4.46 16.27 -1.76
C TYR A 58 4.27 15.22 -0.67
N VAL A 59 4.46 15.61 0.59
CA VAL A 59 4.16 14.75 1.75
C VAL A 59 2.68 14.40 1.76
N GLY A 60 1.79 15.38 1.52
CA GLY A 60 0.35 15.15 1.40
C GLY A 60 -0.02 14.16 0.30
N HIS A 61 0.56 14.30 -0.91
CA HIS A 61 0.34 13.34 -2.01
C HIS A 61 0.82 11.93 -1.65
N ALA A 62 1.97 11.82 -0.99
CA ALA A 62 2.50 10.54 -0.54
C ALA A 62 1.56 9.85 0.45
N LEU A 63 1.09 10.58 1.46
CA LEU A 63 0.18 10.06 2.48
C LEU A 63 -1.16 9.66 1.87
N HIS A 64 -1.68 10.44 0.93
CA HIS A 64 -2.88 10.08 0.18
C HIS A 64 -2.70 8.78 -0.62
N PHE A 65 -1.53 8.60 -1.26
CA PHE A 65 -1.19 7.36 -1.96
C PHE A 65 -1.06 6.16 -1.02
N ILE A 66 -0.36 6.33 0.11
CA ILE A 66 -0.23 5.29 1.15
C ILE A 66 -1.62 4.89 1.66
N SER A 67 -2.48 5.85 1.97
CA SER A 67 -3.86 5.58 2.40
C SER A 67 -4.63 4.78 1.34
N SER A 68 -4.51 5.16 0.08
CA SER A 68 -5.18 4.45 -1.03
C SER A 68 -4.71 2.98 -1.15
N PHE A 69 -3.43 2.72 -0.90
CA PHE A 69 -2.88 1.37 -0.89
C PHE A 69 -3.40 0.55 0.30
N LEU A 70 -3.48 1.14 1.49
CA LEU A 70 -3.96 0.45 2.70
C LEU A 70 -5.45 0.08 2.64
N THR A 71 -6.24 0.82 1.86
CA THR A 71 -7.66 0.54 1.62
C THR A 71 -7.89 -0.32 0.38
N LEU A 72 -6.83 -0.73 -0.33
CA LEU A 72 -6.97 -1.55 -1.53
C LEU A 72 -7.29 -2.99 -1.14
N GLU A 73 -8.33 -3.55 -1.74
CA GLU A 73 -8.67 -4.97 -1.59
C GLU A 73 -7.62 -5.84 -2.31
N ILE A 74 -6.57 -6.24 -1.60
CA ILE A 74 -5.56 -7.16 -2.13
C ILE A 74 -6.01 -8.59 -1.86
N GLY A 75 -6.85 -9.11 -2.76
CA GLY A 75 -7.10 -10.53 -2.95
C GLY A 75 -8.10 -11.18 -1.99
N SER A 76 -9.34 -11.29 -2.45
CA SER A 76 -10.06 -12.57 -2.38
C SER A 76 -10.06 -13.25 -3.76
N SER A 77 -8.89 -13.57 -4.30
CA SER A 77 -8.81 -14.43 -5.48
C SER A 77 -8.89 -15.90 -5.06
N THR A 78 -10.08 -16.33 -4.65
CA THR A 78 -10.44 -17.75 -4.74
C THR A 78 -10.69 -18.00 -6.22
N ASN A 79 -9.74 -18.67 -6.89
CA ASN A 79 -10.05 -19.32 -8.16
C ASN A 79 -11.10 -20.39 -7.88
N ASN A 80 -12.30 -20.22 -8.44
CA ASN A 80 -13.18 -21.26 -8.97
C ASN A 80 -14.32 -20.51 -9.64
N ASP A 81 -14.49 -20.65 -10.95
CA ASP A 81 -15.37 -21.67 -11.52
C ASP A 81 -16.78 -21.62 -10.93
N GLU A 82 -17.73 -21.65 -11.85
CA GLU A 82 -19.16 -21.47 -11.63
C GLU A 82 -19.71 -22.08 -10.34
N SER A 83 -20.74 -21.40 -9.84
CA SER A 83 -21.90 -21.95 -9.12
C SER A 83 -21.99 -21.68 -7.61
N GLN A 84 -23.14 -21.10 -7.28
CA GLN A 84 -23.87 -21.15 -6.02
C GLN A 84 -23.46 -20.21 -4.89
N ASN A 85 -24.28 -19.17 -4.74
CA ASN A 85 -24.88 -18.69 -3.49
C ASN A 85 -24.12 -19.02 -2.20
N ASN A 86 -23.57 -17.99 -1.57
CA ASN A 86 -23.86 -17.82 -0.15
C ASN A 86 -23.62 -16.38 0.29
N ASP A 87 -24.63 -15.84 0.99
CA ASP A 87 -24.47 -14.86 2.05
C ASP A 87 -23.14 -15.10 2.78
N SER A 88 -22.14 -14.27 2.49
CA SER A 88 -20.90 -14.26 3.25
C SER A 88 -20.79 -12.88 3.83
N MET A 89 -20.89 -12.82 5.16
CA MET A 89 -20.51 -11.65 5.94
C MET A 89 -19.24 -11.08 5.34
N GLN A 90 -19.31 -9.81 4.93
CA GLN A 90 -18.13 -9.01 4.60
C GLN A 90 -17.21 -9.08 5.81
N SER A 91 -16.26 -10.02 5.76
CA SER A 91 -15.04 -9.90 6.51
C SER A 91 -14.45 -8.58 6.03
N ASP A 92 -14.40 -7.56 6.89
CA ASP A 92 -13.59 -6.38 6.65
C ASP A 92 -12.13 -6.85 6.56
N VAL A 93 -11.71 -7.34 5.39
CA VAL A 93 -10.35 -7.77 5.14
C VAL A 93 -9.53 -6.51 4.95
N PHE A 94 -9.21 -5.85 6.05
CA PHE A 94 -8.21 -4.80 6.05
C PHE A 94 -6.90 -5.35 5.51
N HIS A 95 -6.12 -4.49 4.84
CA HIS A 95 -4.83 -4.87 4.33
C HIS A 95 -3.93 -5.40 5.48
N PRO A 96 -3.26 -6.56 5.34
CA PRO A 96 -2.49 -7.18 6.45
C PRO A 96 -1.35 -6.31 7.04
N ILE A 97 -0.96 -5.24 6.35
CA ILE A 97 0.05 -4.29 6.81
C ILE A 97 -0.54 -3.20 7.71
N LEU A 98 -1.87 -2.99 7.67
CA LEU A 98 -2.55 -1.89 8.36
C LEU A 98 -2.28 -1.86 9.87
N PRO A 99 -2.32 -2.98 10.63
CA PRO A 99 -1.98 -2.96 12.05
C PRO A 99 -0.56 -2.45 12.32
N ARG A 100 0.39 -2.79 11.45
CA ARG A 100 1.79 -2.35 11.58
C ARG A 100 1.96 -0.88 11.27
N VAL A 101 1.17 -0.33 10.33
CA VAL A 101 1.17 1.11 10.03
C VAL A 101 0.56 1.91 11.17
N ILE A 102 -0.51 1.42 11.79
CA ILE A 102 -1.10 2.05 12.98
C ILE A 102 -0.06 2.09 14.11
N GLN A 103 0.56 0.95 14.43
CA GLN A 103 1.61 0.89 15.46
C GLN A 103 2.77 1.85 15.16
N PHE A 104 3.19 1.97 13.89
CA PHE A 104 4.25 2.87 13.48
C PHE A 104 3.96 4.36 13.76
N PHE A 105 2.68 4.79 13.73
CA PHE A 105 2.30 6.17 14.03
C PHE A 105 1.99 6.42 15.52
N ASP A 106 1.70 5.37 16.28
CA ASP A 106 1.48 5.45 17.73
C ASP A 106 2.80 5.52 18.52
N GLU A 107 3.91 5.02 17.96
CA GLU A 107 5.28 5.06 18.52
C GLU A 107 6.02 6.38 18.23
#